data_AF-B7P9X4-F1
#
_entry.id   AF-B7P9X4-F1
#
_cell.length_a   1.000
_cell.length_b   1.000
_cell.length_c   1.000
_cell.angle_alpha   90.00
_cell.angle_beta   90.00
_cell.angle_gamma   90.00
#
_symmetry.space_group_name_H-M   'P 1'
#
loop_
_entity.id
_entity.type
_entity.pdbx_description
1 polymer ?
#
loop_
_entity_poly.entity_id
_entity_poly.type
_entity_poly.pdbx_seq_one_letter_code
_entity_poly.pdbx_strand_id
1 'polypeptide(L)'
;ENAWSCLIGLLATHMYRSGMDQMVVQRYLASRTLEEAKRTARFGMALLSVYYASVTGMGILIIYWFRDCDPQLSGAIKQLDQLLPFYVKKHLAKFPGFSGLFVAGVVSAAT
;
A
#
# COMPACT_ATOMS: atom_id res chain seq x y z
N GLU A 1 -1.65 -17.75 -14.14
CA GLU A 1 -2.47 -16.55 -14.36
C GLU A 1 -1.90 -15.77 -15.54
N ASN A 2 -2.75 -15.31 -16.45
CA ASN A 2 -2.30 -14.63 -17.67
C ASN A 2 -1.90 -13.20 -17.31
N ALA A 3 -0.64 -12.82 -17.53
CA ALA A 3 -0.14 -11.45 -17.26
C ALA A 3 -1.01 -10.36 -17.90
N TRP A 4 -1.57 -10.65 -19.08
CA TRP A 4 -2.52 -9.79 -19.79
C TRP A 4 -3.82 -9.56 -19.01
N SER A 5 -4.38 -10.59 -18.38
CA SER A 5 -5.58 -10.48 -17.55
C SER A 5 -5.32 -9.63 -16.31
N CYS A 6 -4.15 -9.77 -15.69
CA CYS A 6 -3.75 -8.92 -14.56
C CYS A 6 -3.60 -7.47 -14.99
N LEU A 7 -2.92 -7.19 -16.11
CA LEU A 7 -2.70 -5.84 -16.62
C LEU A 7 -4.03 -5.14 -16.94
N ILE A 8 -4.90 -5.80 -17.70
CA ILE A 8 -6.20 -5.23 -18.09
C ILE A 8 -7.08 -5.02 -16.85
N GLY A 9 -7.13 -5.99 -15.95
CA GLY A 9 -7.92 -5.89 -14.72
C GLY A 9 -7.44 -4.77 -13.78
N LEU A 10 -6.13 -4.61 -13.62
CA LEU A 10 -5.54 -3.54 -12.82
C LEU A 10 -5.85 -2.17 -13.42
N LEU A 11 -5.64 -1.99 -14.72
CA LEU A 11 -5.92 -0.72 -15.41
C LEU A 11 -7.40 -0.33 -15.31
N ALA A 12 -8.31 -1.28 -15.55
CA ALA A 12 -9.76 -1.05 -15.43
C ALA A 12 -10.16 -0.67 -13.99
N THR A 13 -9.61 -1.38 -13.00
CA THR A 13 -9.88 -1.10 -11.58
C THR A 13 -9.35 0.29 -11.18
N HIS A 14 -8.14 0.66 -11.63
CA HIS A 14 -7.57 1.98 -11.36
C HIS A 14 -8.39 3.12 -11.98
N MET A 15 -8.86 2.93 -13.20
CA MET A 15 -9.70 3.90 -13.89
C MET A 15 -11.04 4.09 -13.16
N TYR A 16 -11.69 2.99 -12.80
CA TYR A 16 -12.93 3.02 -12.01
C TYR A 16 -12.72 3.76 -10.69
N ARG A 17 -11.69 3.40 -9.91
CA ARG A 17 -11.44 4.02 -8.60
C ARG A 17 -11.09 5.51 -8.69
N SER A 18 -10.43 5.94 -9.75
CA SER A 18 -9.98 7.33 -9.87
C SER A 18 -11.05 8.26 -10.46
N GLY A 19 -11.98 7.72 -11.27
CA GLY A 19 -12.97 8.50 -12.01
C GLY A 19 -14.43 8.26 -11.61
N MET A 20 -14.76 7.14 -10.98
CA MET A 20 -16.13 6.72 -10.69
C MET A 20 -16.39 6.39 -9.22
N ASP A 21 -15.34 6.21 -8.42
CA ASP A 21 -15.50 6.04 -6.98
C ASP A 21 -16.10 7.29 -6.36
N GLN A 22 -17.22 7.10 -5.65
CA GLN A 22 -18.00 8.19 -5.10
C GLN A 22 -17.17 9.10 -4.18
N MET A 23 -16.29 8.54 -3.36
CA MET A 23 -15.48 9.31 -2.43
C MET A 23 -14.47 10.19 -3.16
N VAL A 24 -13.94 9.69 -4.29
CA VAL A 24 -12.98 10.42 -5.13
C VAL A 24 -13.68 11.52 -5.92
N VAL A 25 -14.82 11.21 -6.54
CA VAL A 25 -15.63 12.18 -7.30
C VAL A 25 -16.10 13.32 -6.39
N GLN A 26 -16.54 13.03 -5.17
CA GLN A 26 -16.94 14.05 -4.20
C GLN A 26 -15.80 15.00 -3.82
N ARG A 27 -14.54 14.51 -3.74
CA ARG A 27 -13.37 15.37 -3.51
C ARG A 27 -13.12 16.33 -4.68
N TYR A 28 -13.38 15.91 -5.91
CA TYR A 28 -13.29 16.80 -7.08
C TYR A 28 -14.41 17.84 -7.06
N LEU A 29 -15.64 17.45 -6.75
CA LEU A 29 -16.80 18.35 -6.67
C LEU A 29 -16.71 19.36 -5.52
N ALA A 30 -15.96 19.07 -4.46
CA ALA A 30 -15.69 20.00 -3.37
C ALA A 30 -14.71 21.13 -3.75
N SER A 31 -14.05 21.05 -4.91
CA SER A 31 -13.15 22.09 -5.41
C SER A 31 -13.95 23.28 -5.96
N ARG A 32 -13.47 24.51 -5.77
CA ARG A 32 -14.21 25.72 -6.18
C ARG A 32 -14.13 25.99 -7.67
N THR A 33 -13.08 25.51 -8.31
CA THR A 33 -12.84 25.69 -9.75
C THR A 33 -12.39 24.39 -10.40
N LEU A 34 -12.55 24.32 -11.73
CA LEU A 34 -12.07 23.19 -12.52
C LEU A 34 -10.56 23.00 -12.42
N GLU A 35 -9.78 24.08 -12.34
CA GLU A 35 -8.32 24.00 -12.21
C GLU A 35 -7.88 23.44 -10.85
N GLU A 36 -8.59 23.79 -9.77
CA GLU A 36 -8.38 23.16 -8.46
C GLU A 36 -8.72 21.67 -8.49
N ALA A 37 -9.84 21.29 -9.11
CA ALA A 37 -10.23 19.88 -9.24
C ALA A 37 -9.16 19.07 -10.01
N LYS A 38 -8.66 19.61 -11.14
CA LYS A 38 -7.56 19.00 -11.91
C LYS A 38 -6.26 18.90 -11.11
N ARG A 39 -5.93 19.90 -10.30
CA ARG A 39 -4.76 19.87 -9.42
C ARG A 39 -4.91 18.79 -8.34
N THR A 40 -6.08 18.69 -7.72
CA THR A 40 -6.41 17.64 -6.74
C THR A 40 -6.28 16.26 -7.36
N ALA A 41 -6.81 16.05 -8.57
CA ALA A 41 -6.69 14.79 -9.28
C ALA A 41 -5.22 14.42 -9.60
N ARG A 42 -4.43 15.37 -10.13
CA ARG A 42 -3.00 15.13 -10.42
C ARG A 42 -2.19 14.81 -9.17
N PHE A 43 -2.41 15.55 -8.09
CA PHE A 43 -1.73 15.31 -6.82
C PHE A 43 -2.13 13.96 -6.21
N GLY A 44 -3.42 13.62 -6.24
CA GLY A 44 -3.92 12.31 -5.82
C GLY A 44 -3.30 11.16 -6.61
N MET A 45 -3.21 11.28 -7.93
CA MET A 45 -2.57 10.28 -8.79
C MET A 45 -1.07 10.12 -8.49
N ALA A 46 -0.36 11.22 -8.25
CA ALA A 46 1.05 11.19 -7.88
C ALA A 46 1.27 10.49 -6.52
N LEU A 47 0.47 10.82 -5.50
CA LEU A 47 0.51 10.17 -4.20
C LEU A 47 0.21 8.67 -4.30
N LEU A 48 -0.80 8.29 -5.09
CA LEU A 48 -1.14 6.89 -5.31
C LEU A 48 0.00 6.13 -5.97
N SER A 49 0.68 6.76 -6.94
CA SER A 49 1.84 6.16 -7.62
C SER A 49 3.01 5.93 -6.66
N VAL A 50 3.31 6.90 -5.79
CA VAL A 50 4.34 6.79 -4.74
C VAL A 50 3.96 5.69 -3.75
N TYR A 51 2.69 5.62 -3.34
CA TYR A 51 2.19 4.57 -2.46
C TYR A 51 2.42 3.17 -3.05
N TYR A 52 2.02 2.92 -4.30
CA TYR A 52 2.25 1.61 -4.93
C TYR A 52 3.73 1.28 -5.07
N ALA A 53 4.56 2.24 -5.50
CA ALA A 53 6.00 2.05 -5.57
C ALA A 53 6.60 1.67 -4.20
N SER A 54 6.14 2.31 -3.11
CA SER A 54 6.60 2.01 -1.76
C SER A 54 6.19 0.62 -1.28
N VAL A 55 4.94 0.21 -1.52
CA VAL A 55 4.43 -1.11 -1.10
C VAL A 55 5.11 -2.23 -1.89
N THR A 56 5.22 -2.08 -3.22
CA THR A 56 5.93 -3.04 -4.06
C THR A 56 7.41 -3.12 -3.69
N GLY A 57 8.07 -1.98 -3.48
CA GLY A 57 9.46 -1.93 -3.04
C GLY A 57 9.67 -2.63 -1.70
N MET A 58 8.82 -2.36 -0.72
CA MET A 58 8.85 -3.03 0.59
C MET A 58 8.66 -4.54 0.46
N GLY A 59 7.72 -5.00 -0.37
CA GLY A 59 7.50 -6.42 -0.63
C GLY A 59 8.73 -7.12 -1.20
N ILE A 60 9.35 -6.52 -2.22
CA ILE A 60 10.59 -7.04 -2.83
C ILE A 60 11.72 -7.09 -1.80
N LEU A 61 11.91 -6.03 -1.02
CA LEU A 61 12.98 -5.95 -0.01
C LEU A 61 12.84 -7.02 1.08
N ILE A 62 11.61 -7.26 1.56
CA ILE A 62 11.35 -8.28 2.57
C ILE A 62 11.59 -9.69 2.03
N ILE A 63 11.15 -9.97 0.80
CA ILE A 63 11.43 -11.26 0.14
C ILE A 63 12.93 -11.47 0.00
N TYR A 64 13.67 -10.44 -0.44
CA TYR A 64 15.12 -10.51 -0.55
C TYR A 64 15.80 -10.75 0.81
N TRP A 65 15.32 -10.10 1.87
CA TRP A 65 15.86 -10.26 3.22
C TRP A 65 15.73 -11.68 3.76
N PHE A 66 14.58 -12.32 3.54
CA PHE A 66 14.30 -13.67 4.04
C PHE A 66 14.64 -14.80 3.05
N ARG A 67 15.35 -14.51 1.96
CA ARG A 67 15.68 -15.49 0.91
C ARG A 67 16.44 -16.72 1.44
N ASP A 68 17.32 -16.52 2.43
CA ASP A 68 18.19 -17.56 2.99
C ASP A 68 17.62 -18.15 4.29
N CYS A 69 16.59 -17.52 4.87
CA CYS A 69 16.00 -17.90 6.15
C CYS A 69 14.50 -17.63 6.13
N ASP A 70 13.74 -18.56 5.56
CA ASP A 70 12.30 -18.41 5.42
C ASP A 70 11.60 -18.54 6.80
N PRO A 71 10.98 -17.46 7.31
CA PRO A 71 10.29 -17.47 8.60
C PRO A 71 9.02 -18.33 8.58
N GLN A 72 8.45 -18.60 7.41
CA GLN A 72 7.28 -19.48 7.26
C GLN A 72 7.69 -20.94 7.37
N LEU A 73 8.76 -21.35 6.68
CA LEU A 73 9.28 -22.73 6.75
C LEU A 73 9.84 -23.09 8.14
N SER A 74 10.42 -22.12 8.84
CA SER A 74 10.89 -22.29 10.22
C SER A 74 9.76 -22.29 11.27
N GLY A 75 8.51 -22.08 10.87
CA GLY A 75 7.35 -22.07 11.75
C GLY A 75 7.23 -20.80 12.63
N ALA A 76 8.03 -19.76 12.35
CA ALA A 76 7.99 -18.50 13.08
C ALA A 76 6.75 -17.65 12.73
N ILE A 77 6.21 -17.83 11.52
CA ILE A 77 4.91 -17.26 11.08
C ILE A 77 4.00 -18.38 10.55
N LYS A 78 2.69 -18.23 10.74
CA LYS A 78 1.68 -19.19 10.23
C LYS A 78 1.11 -18.79 8.87
N GLN A 79 1.09 -17.48 8.60
CA GLN A 79 0.49 -16.89 7.42
C GLN A 79 1.41 -15.80 6.87
N LEU A 80 1.36 -15.57 5.56
CA LEU A 80 2.28 -14.65 4.85
C LEU A 80 2.04 -13.18 5.20
N ASP A 81 0.83 -12.79 5.56
CA ASP A 81 0.45 -11.46 6.03
C ASP A 81 1.18 -11.07 7.34
N GLN A 82 1.62 -12.05 8.12
CA GLN A 82 2.38 -11.85 9.36
C GLN A 82 3.87 -11.53 9.12
N LEU A 83 4.35 -11.64 7.88
CA LEU A 83 5.77 -11.48 7.55
C LEU A 83 6.31 -10.08 7.87
N LEU A 84 5.60 -9.04 7.45
CA LEU A 84 5.98 -7.66 7.71
C LEU A 84 5.88 -7.31 9.22
N PRO A 85 4.79 -7.62 9.93
CA PRO A 85 4.73 -7.48 11.39
C PRO A 85 5.85 -8.22 12.13
N PHE A 86 6.21 -9.43 11.66
CA PHE A 86 7.31 -10.21 12.22
C PHE A 86 8.66 -9.51 12.04
N TYR A 87 8.93 -8.96 10.85
CA TYR A 87 10.13 -8.17 10.58
C TYR A 87 10.22 -6.95 11.50
N VAL A 88 9.14 -6.16 11.63
CA VAL A 88 9.08 -4.99 12.51
C VAL A 88 9.36 -5.38 13.96
N LYS A 89 8.71 -6.43 14.46
CA LYS A 89 8.91 -6.92 15.83
C LYS A 89 10.36 -7.36 16.09
N LYS A 90 10.99 -8.02 15.13
CA LYS A 90 12.34 -8.59 15.30
C LYS A 90 13.45 -7.53 15.16
N HIS A 91 13.31 -6.62 14.20
CA HIS A 91 14.39 -5.72 13.80
C HIS A 91 14.17 -4.25 14.18
N LEU A 92 12.91 -3.81 14.27
CA LEU A 92 12.58 -2.40 14.48
C LEU A 92 12.02 -2.09 15.88
N ALA A 93 11.71 -3.11 16.67
CA ALA A 93 11.23 -2.94 18.05
C ALA A 93 12.25 -2.27 19.00
N LYS A 94 13.53 -2.27 18.64
CA LYS A 94 14.57 -1.57 19.40
C LYS A 94 14.48 -0.04 19.26
N PHE A 95 13.82 0.46 18.21
CA PHE A 95 13.61 1.89 18.03
C PHE A 95 12.38 2.33 18.82
N PRO A 96 12.54 3.16 19.87
CA PRO A 96 11.43 3.58 20.71
C PRO A 96 10.38 4.31 19.87
N GLY A 97 9.11 3.93 20.01
CA GLY A 97 7.98 4.52 19.30
C GLY A 97 7.67 3.92 17.93
N PHE A 98 8.61 3.23 17.27
CA PHE A 98 8.39 2.72 15.90
C PHE A 98 7.27 1.68 15.84
N SER A 99 7.26 0.70 16.75
CA SER A 99 6.20 -0.32 16.80
C SER A 99 4.82 0.30 17.03
N GLY A 100 4.74 1.36 17.83
CA GLY A 100 3.49 2.11 18.06
C GLY A 100 3.02 2.83 16.80
N LEU A 101 3.93 3.52 16.11
CA LEU A 101 3.63 4.18 14.84
C LEU A 101 3.18 3.17 13.77
N PHE A 102 3.84 2.01 13.69
CA PHE A 102 3.47 0.94 12.77
C PHE A 102 2.04 0.45 13.03
N VAL A 103 1.71 0.11 14.28
CA VAL A 103 0.37 -0.35 14.65
C VAL A 103 -0.67 0.76 14.41
N ALA A 104 -0.38 2.01 14.76
CA ALA A 104 -1.26 3.14 14.49
C ALA A 104 -1.56 3.27 12.99
N GLY A 105 -0.54 3.18 12.12
CA GLY A 105 -0.71 3.22 10.68
C GLY A 105 -1.56 2.07 10.12
N VAL A 106 -1.33 0.84 10.60
CA VAL A 106 -2.13 -0.33 10.18
C VAL A 106 -3.60 -0.18 10.59
N VAL A 107 -3.85 0.28 11.82
CA VAL A 107 -5.22 0.51 12.31
C VAL A 107 -5.89 1.64 11.53
N SER A 108 -5.20 2.76 11.30
CA SER A 108 -5.74 3.88 10.51
C SER A 108 -6.04 3.52 9.05
N ALA A 109 -5.34 2.52 8.48
CA ALA A 109 -5.64 2.03 7.13
C ALA A 109 -6.81 1.04 7.10
N ALA A 110 -7.11 0.38 8.21
CA ALA A 110 -8.21 -0.57 8.34
C ALA A 110 -9.55 0.11 8.65
N THR A 111 -9.51 1.32 9.22
CA THR A 111 -10.67 2.18 9.50
C THR A 111 -11.03 3.07 8.34
#